data_AF-A0A7K2WU51-F1
#
_entry.id   AF-A0A7K2WU51-F1
#
_cell.length_a   1.000
_cell.length_b   1.000
_cell.length_c   1.000
_cell.angle_alpha   90.00
_cell.angle_beta   90.00
_cell.angle_gamma   90.00
#
_symmetry.space_group_name_H-M   'P 1'
#
loop_
_entity.id
_entity.type
_entity.pdbx_description
1 polymer ?
#
loop_
_entity_poly.entity_id
_entity_poly.type
_entity_poly.pdbx_seq_one_letter_code
_entity_poly.pdbx_strand_id
1 'polypeptide(L)'
;MTKAASTRITPYGASDRAVSPTDAAALLGSLAPLLHDWLPRQRWFAGKGRPVTGFEPVTVTELRPAHPGDPSLLHLLVRVEQGAAGASASAGDCYQLLLG
;
A
#
# COMPACT_ATOMS: atom_id res chain seq x y z
N MET A 1 -7.27 42.91 -12.96
CA MET A 1 -7.36 42.68 -11.50
C MET A 1 -7.97 41.30 -11.30
N THR A 2 -7.16 40.25 -11.09
CA THR A 2 -7.67 38.87 -11.01
C THR A 2 -7.54 38.38 -9.57
N LYS A 3 -8.68 38.20 -8.92
CA LYS A 3 -8.81 37.71 -7.54
C LYS A 3 -8.62 36.20 -7.53
N ALA A 4 -7.48 35.72 -7.06
CA ALA A 4 -7.26 34.31 -6.76
C ALA A 4 -8.01 33.95 -5.46
N ALA A 5 -9.02 33.08 -5.58
CA ALA A 5 -9.64 32.44 -4.44
C ALA A 5 -8.67 31.37 -3.90
N SER A 6 -7.92 31.74 -2.86
CA SER A 6 -7.08 30.80 -2.11
C SER A 6 -7.99 29.97 -1.21
N THR A 7 -8.30 28.74 -1.65
CA THR A 7 -8.99 27.76 -0.81
C THR A 7 -8.02 27.32 0.28
N ARG A 8 -8.27 27.79 1.50
CA ARG A 8 -7.54 27.33 2.69
C ARG A 8 -8.05 25.91 2.99
N ILE A 9 -7.24 24.90 2.67
CA ILE A 9 -7.48 23.52 3.08
C ILE A 9 -7.28 23.50 4.60
N THR A 10 -8.38 23.44 5.35
CA THR A 10 -8.33 23.15 6.77
C THR A 10 -7.79 21.72 6.91
N PRO A 11 -6.66 21.49 7.60
CA PRO A 11 -6.25 20.14 7.92
C PRO A 11 -7.34 19.55 8.82
N TYR A 12 -8.11 18.61 8.27
CA TYR A 12 -9.04 17.83 9.05
C TYR A 12 -8.19 17.05 10.07
N GLY A 13 -8.43 17.27 11.36
CA GLY A 13 -7.55 16.89 12.47
C GLY A 13 -7.43 15.38 12.74
N ALA A 14 -7.67 14.53 11.76
CA ALA A 14 -7.42 13.11 11.86
C ALA A 14 -6.02 12.83 11.31
N SER A 15 -5.02 12.83 12.21
CA SER A 15 -3.68 12.41 11.83
C SER A 15 -3.71 10.93 11.51
N ASP A 16 -3.38 10.57 10.26
CA ASP A 16 -3.18 9.19 9.87
C ASP A 16 -2.11 8.54 10.76
N ARG A 17 -2.31 7.28 11.10
CA ARG A 17 -1.44 6.56 12.02
C ARG A 17 -0.48 5.67 11.24
N ALA A 18 0.81 5.95 11.36
CA ALA A 18 1.84 5.02 10.93
C ALA A 18 1.81 3.76 11.80
N VAL A 19 1.81 2.59 11.17
CA VAL A 19 1.89 1.29 11.83
C VAL A 19 3.36 0.96 12.11
N SER A 20 3.66 0.38 13.27
CA SER A 20 5.04 0.00 13.62
C SER A 20 5.57 -1.05 12.63
N PRO A 21 6.89 -1.14 12.38
CA PRO A 21 7.45 -2.12 11.45
C PRO A 21 7.09 -3.58 11.81
N THR A 22 7.06 -3.91 13.10
CA THR A 22 6.68 -5.25 13.59
C THR A 22 5.21 -5.55 13.32
N ASP A 23 4.31 -4.61 13.62
CA ASP A 23 2.88 -4.77 13.37
C ASP A 23 2.59 -4.81 11.86
N ALA A 24 3.32 -4.03 11.07
CA ALA A 24 3.22 -4.02 9.61
C ALA A 24 3.62 -5.38 9.01
N ALA A 25 4.69 -6.01 9.50
CA ALA A 25 5.10 -7.34 9.09
C ALA A 25 4.05 -8.41 9.47
N ALA A 26 3.50 -8.34 10.69
CA ALA A 26 2.46 -9.27 11.14
C ALA A 26 1.15 -9.13 10.33
N LEU A 27 0.74 -7.89 10.04
CA LEU A 27 -0.42 -7.59 9.21
C LEU A 27 -0.20 -8.08 7.78
N LEU A 28 0.96 -7.79 7.18
CA LEU A 28 1.28 -8.26 5.83
C LEU A 28 1.31 -9.79 5.77
N GLY A 29 1.84 -10.47 6.79
CA GLY A 29 1.78 -11.93 6.89
C GLY A 29 0.35 -12.47 6.85
N SER A 30 -0.59 -11.77 7.48
CA SER A 30 -2.02 -12.13 7.46
C SER A 30 -2.67 -11.85 6.09
N LEU A 31 -2.25 -10.79 5.39
CA LEU A 31 -2.76 -10.41 4.07
C LEU A 31 -2.12 -11.19 2.91
N ALA A 32 -0.91 -11.73 3.09
CA ALA A 32 -0.10 -12.32 2.04
C ALA A 32 -0.83 -13.38 1.21
N PRO A 33 -1.61 -14.33 1.78
CA PRO A 33 -2.35 -15.31 0.97
C PRO A 33 -3.37 -14.66 0.04
N LEU A 34 -4.08 -13.64 0.51
CA LEU A 34 -5.07 -12.91 -0.29
C LEU A 34 -4.39 -12.11 -1.41
N LEU A 35 -3.26 -11.47 -1.10
CA LEU A 35 -2.48 -10.70 -2.07
C LEU A 35 -1.85 -11.60 -3.14
N HIS A 36 -1.37 -12.80 -2.77
CA HIS A 36 -0.86 -13.79 -3.72
C HIS A 36 -1.89 -14.15 -4.79
N ASP A 37 -3.14 -14.31 -4.38
CA ASP A 37 -4.23 -14.66 -5.29
C ASP A 37 -4.70 -13.46 -6.11
N TRP A 38 -4.86 -12.30 -5.47
CA TRP A 38 -5.51 -11.15 -6.08
C TRP A 38 -4.58 -10.29 -6.94
N LEU A 39 -3.37 -10.00 -6.46
CA LEU A 39 -2.47 -9.02 -7.07
C LEU A 39 -2.05 -9.41 -8.50
N PRO A 40 -1.65 -10.66 -8.79
CA PRO A 40 -1.26 -11.06 -10.13
C PRO A 40 -2.39 -11.02 -11.16
N ARG A 41 -3.66 -10.91 -10.74
CA ARG A 41 -4.82 -10.79 -11.66
C ARG A 41 -5.06 -9.34 -12.10
N GLN A 42 -4.49 -8.35 -11.41
CA GLN A 42 -4.70 -6.95 -11.72
C GLN A 42 -4.05 -6.54 -13.04
N ARG A 43 -4.75 -5.74 -13.86
CA ARG A 43 -4.25 -5.33 -15.19
C ARG A 43 -2.99 -4.45 -15.10
N TRP A 44 -2.85 -3.71 -14.01
CA TRP A 44 -1.73 -2.81 -13.74
C TRP A 44 -0.54 -3.51 -13.06
N PHE A 45 -0.66 -4.78 -12.69
CA PHE A 45 0.46 -5.52 -12.10
C PHE A 45 1.55 -5.78 -13.15
N ALA A 46 2.75 -5.22 -12.95
CA ALA A 46 3.84 -5.29 -13.92
C ALA A 46 4.55 -6.66 -13.93
N GLY A 47 4.43 -7.43 -12.85
CA GLY A 47 5.11 -8.72 -12.65
C GLY A 47 4.52 -9.93 -13.38
N LYS A 48 3.79 -9.73 -14.48
CA LYS A 48 3.08 -10.83 -15.18
C LYS A 48 4.04 -11.92 -15.65
N GLY A 49 3.57 -13.16 -15.62
CA GLY A 49 4.33 -14.33 -16.07
C GLY A 49 5.45 -14.77 -15.11
N ARG A 50 5.70 -14.03 -14.02
CA ARG A 50 6.63 -14.42 -12.95
C ARG A 50 5.86 -14.80 -11.69
N PRO A 51 6.24 -15.89 -10.99
CA PRO A 51 5.64 -16.22 -9.72
C PRO A 51 5.96 -15.13 -8.69
N VAL A 52 4.95 -14.71 -7.94
CA VAL A 52 5.17 -13.96 -6.70
C VAL A 52 5.65 -14.96 -5.65
N THR A 53 6.77 -14.67 -5.01
CA THR A 53 7.41 -15.52 -3.99
C THR A 53 7.28 -14.97 -2.59
N GLY A 54 6.99 -13.68 -2.45
CA GLY A 54 6.89 -13.02 -1.15
C GLY A 54 6.48 -11.56 -1.27
N PHE A 55 6.31 -10.95 -0.11
CA PHE A 55 5.99 -9.54 0.04
C PHE A 55 6.80 -8.95 1.20
N GLU A 56 7.32 -7.74 1.00
CA GLU A 56 7.99 -6.97 2.04
C GLU A 56 7.20 -5.67 2.29
N PRO A 57 6.85 -5.33 3.55
CA PRO A 57 6.17 -4.09 3.85
C PRO A 57 7.17 -2.93 3.74
N VAL A 58 6.86 -1.94 2.91
CA VAL A 58 7.64 -0.70 2.83
C VAL A 58 7.10 0.31 3.83
N THR A 59 5.78 0.52 3.84
CA THR A 59 5.09 1.35 4.82
C THR A 59 3.64 0.90 4.93
N VAL A 60 3.10 0.99 6.13
CA VAL A 60 1.69 0.74 6.41
C VAL A 60 1.15 1.92 7.22
N THR A 61 0.08 2.52 6.71
CA THR A 61 -0.56 3.68 7.33
C THR A 61 -2.05 3.40 7.46
N GLU A 62 -2.59 3.54 8.67
CA GLU A 62 -4.02 3.54 8.92
C GLU A 62 -4.55 4.95 8.66
N LEU A 63 -5.36 5.08 7.60
CA LEU A 63 -6.02 6.34 7.25
C LEU A 63 -7.27 6.51 8.10
N ARG A 64 -7.33 7.64 8.79
CA ARG A 64 -8.43 7.91 9.71
C ARG A 64 -9.66 8.41 8.93
N PRO A 65 -10.87 7.98 9.30
CA PRO A 65 -12.08 8.42 8.62
C PRO A 65 -12.28 9.93 8.74
N ALA A 66 -12.77 10.54 7.67
CA ALA A 66 -13.06 11.97 7.61
C ALA A 66 -14.38 12.33 8.30
N HIS A 67 -15.26 11.37 8.58
CA HIS A 67 -16.47 11.60 9.38
C HIS A 67 -16.69 10.45 10.37
N PRO A 68 -17.28 10.73 11.54
CA PRO A 68 -17.70 9.67 12.46
C PRO A 68 -18.65 8.70 11.76
N GLY A 69 -18.30 7.41 11.77
CA GLY A 69 -19.07 6.34 11.13
C GLY A 69 -18.52 5.85 9.79
N ASP A 70 -17.61 6.59 9.15
CA ASP A 70 -16.90 6.08 7.97
C ASP A 70 -15.89 4.98 8.37
N PRO A 71 -15.69 3.95 7.53
CA PRO A 71 -14.66 2.94 7.78
C PRO A 71 -13.25 3.54 7.65
N SER A 72 -12.33 3.07 8.49
CA SER A 72 -10.89 3.34 8.32
C SER A 72 -10.34 2.61 7.10
N LEU A 73 -9.38 3.20 6.39
CA LEU A 73 -8.68 2.55 5.30
C LEU A 73 -7.25 2.20 5.70
N LEU A 74 -6.70 1.14 5.11
CA LEU A 74 -5.29 0.80 5.20
C LEU A 74 -4.58 1.22 3.90
N HIS A 75 -3.63 2.14 4.00
CA HIS A 75 -2.70 2.49 2.92
C HIS A 75 -1.44 1.65 3.05
N LEU A 76 -1.26 0.73 2.11
CA LEU A 76 -0.17 -0.24 2.07
C LEU A 76 0.76 0.07 0.91
N LEU A 77 2.04 0.31 1.23
CA LEU A 77 3.14 0.23 0.27
C LEU A 77 3.86 -1.10 0.47
N VAL A 78 3.81 -1.94 -0.55
CA VAL A 78 4.33 -3.31 -0.49
C VAL A 78 5.27 -3.58 -1.65
N ARG A 79 6.43 -4.13 -1.34
CA ARG A 79 7.36 -4.65 -2.34
C ARG A 79 7.01 -6.09 -2.64
N VAL A 80 6.93 -6.41 -3.93
CA VAL A 80 6.61 -7.77 -4.40
C VAL A 80 7.90 -8.46 -4.78
N GLU A 81 8.18 -9.56 -4.11
CA GLU A 81 9.30 -10.43 -4.46
C GLU A 81 8.85 -11.40 -5.55
N GLN A 82 9.59 -11.41 -6.66
CA GLN A 82 9.43 -12.37 -7.73
C GLN A 82 10.82 -12.90 -8.05
N GLY A 83 11.01 -14.22 -8.00
CA GLY A 83 12.34 -14.83 -8.14
C GLY A 83 13.14 -14.27 -9.33
N ALA A 84 14.44 -14.04 -9.12
CA ALA A 84 15.32 -13.49 -10.14
C ALA A 84 15.57 -14.51 -11.27
N ALA A 85 15.11 -14.20 -12.48
CA ALA A 85 15.60 -14.86 -13.68
C ALA A 85 16.98 -14.25 -14.04
N GLY A 86 18.02 -14.66 -13.31
CA GLY A 86 19.43 -14.36 -13.64
C GLY A 86 20.05 -13.11 -12.99
N ALA A 87 21.32 -13.31 -12.56
CA ALA A 87 22.44 -12.43 -12.18
C ALA A 87 22.27 -11.04 -11.52
N SER A 88 21.09 -10.44 -11.44
CA SER A 88 20.87 -9.23 -10.66
C SER A 88 19.49 -9.26 -10.04
N ALA A 89 19.43 -9.61 -8.76
CA ALA A 89 18.22 -9.52 -7.96
C ALA A 89 17.88 -8.03 -7.78
N SER A 90 17.21 -7.45 -8.78
CA SER A 90 16.63 -6.12 -8.66
C SER A 90 15.66 -6.14 -7.48
N ALA A 91 15.73 -5.13 -6.62
CA ALA A 91 14.74 -4.94 -5.55
C ALA A 91 13.35 -4.95 -6.19
N GLY A 92 12.47 -5.84 -5.75
CA GLY A 92 11.16 -6.06 -6.35
C GLY A 92 10.34 -4.78 -6.53
N ASP A 93 9.33 -4.85 -7.40
CA ASP A 93 8.43 -3.73 -7.68
C ASP A 93 7.64 -3.32 -6.43
N CYS A 94 7.53 -2.02 -6.17
CA CYS A 94 6.72 -1.47 -5.07
C CYS A 94 5.33 -1.07 -5.59
N TYR A 95 4.29 -1.50 -4.88
CA TYR A 95 2.90 -1.22 -5.20
C TYR A 95 2.20 -0.50 -4.05
N GLN A 96 1.32 0.42 -4.41
CA GLN A 96 0.46 1.14 -3.48
C GLN A 96 -0.96 0.59 -3.53
N LEU A 97 -1.49 0.19 -2.37
CA LEU A 97 -2.83 -0.38 -2.21
C LEU A 97 -3.61 0.41 -1.14
N LEU A 98 -4.92 0.54 -1.34
CA LEU A 98 -5.87 1.04 -0.34
C LEU A 98 -6.87 -0.08 -0.06
N LEU A 99 -6.94 -0.52 1.21
CA LEU A 99 -7.81 -1.62 1.65
C LEU A 99 -8.84 -1.09 2.65
N GLY A 100 -10.10 -1.50 2.51
CA GLY A 100 -11.21 -1.15 3.40
C GLY A 100 -12.54 -1.63 2.88
#